data_AF-A0A7S1AVG6-F1
#
_entry.id   AF-A0A7S1AVG6-F1
#
_cell.length_a   1.000
_cell.length_b   1.000
_cell.length_c   1.000
_cell.angle_alpha   90.00
_cell.angle_beta   90.00
_cell.angle_gamma   90.00
#
_symmetry.space_group_name_H-M   'P 1'
#
loop_
_entity.id
_entity.type
_entity.pdbx_description
1 polymer ?
#
loop_
_entity_poly.entity_id
_entity_poly.type
_entity_poly.pdbx_seq_one_letter_code
_entity_poly.pdbx_strand_id
1 'polypeptide(L)'
;GCFMKDLSVFGANLQRTVLVDNDLGVFLPQPDNGILVQDYLGGAGEDEELVRIARVLEELILVEDVRDVLRPKFDLRNRLARRLARMKELENVDCADMVVAFMEKVVLQKNPAAILRLRQLVRSQRHFWREFSAMIPEPVAPSTLF
;
A
#
# COMPACT_ATOMS: atom_id res chain seq x y z
N GLY A 1 -2.75 4.07 12.18
CA GLY A 1 -3.49 5.26 11.70
C GLY A 1 -3.14 5.52 10.26
N CYS A 2 -4.07 6.05 9.44
CA CYS A 2 -3.82 6.41 8.05
C CYS A 2 -3.86 7.94 7.95
N PHE A 3 -2.74 8.57 7.59
CA PHE A 3 -2.68 10.02 7.38
C PHE A 3 -3.11 10.30 5.94
N MET A 4 -4.30 10.86 5.77
CA MET A 4 -4.85 11.23 4.46
C MET A 4 -4.68 12.72 4.23
N LYS A 5 -4.47 13.11 2.96
CA LYS A 5 -4.38 14.51 2.55
C LYS A 5 -5.67 14.88 1.82
N ASP A 6 -6.59 15.52 2.52
CA ASP A 6 -7.86 15.98 1.93
C ASP A 6 -7.71 17.41 1.39
N LEU A 7 -7.67 17.54 0.06
CA LEU A 7 -7.53 18.82 -0.63
C LEU A 7 -8.76 19.73 -0.45
N SER A 8 -9.93 19.17 -0.12
CA SER A 8 -11.15 19.96 0.07
C SER A 8 -11.08 20.86 1.31
N VAL A 9 -10.28 20.47 2.30
CA VAL A 9 -10.05 21.24 3.54
C VAL A 9 -9.41 22.59 3.26
N PHE A 10 -8.64 22.70 2.17
CA PHE A 10 -7.98 23.95 1.76
C PHE A 10 -8.85 24.83 0.84
N GLY A 11 -10.10 24.43 0.56
CA GLY A 11 -10.97 25.15 -0.39
C GLY A 11 -10.45 25.12 -1.82
N ALA A 12 -9.63 24.13 -2.18
CA ALA A 12 -8.96 24.05 -3.46
C ALA A 12 -9.96 23.84 -4.62
N ASN A 13 -9.72 24.53 -5.74
CA ASN A 13 -10.40 24.18 -7.00
C ASN A 13 -9.81 22.86 -7.52
N LEU A 14 -10.54 21.76 -7.31
CA LEU A 14 -10.12 20.41 -7.71
C LEU A 14 -9.97 20.24 -9.24
N GLN A 15 -10.55 21.11 -10.06
CA GLN A 15 -10.31 21.08 -11.51
C GLN A 15 -8.90 21.56 -11.87
N ARG A 16 -8.24 22.33 -10.97
CA ARG A 16 -6.95 22.99 -11.23
C ARG A 16 -5.91 22.71 -10.14
N THR A 17 -6.11 21.65 -9.35
CA THR A 17 -5.23 21.29 -8.23
C THR A 17 -4.73 19.86 -8.38
N VAL A 18 -3.44 19.63 -8.14
CA VAL A 18 -2.78 18.33 -8.23
C VAL A 18 -2.05 18.04 -6.91
N LEU A 19 -2.19 16.82 -6.40
CA LEU A 19 -1.38 16.30 -5.29
C LEU A 19 -0.26 15.44 -5.86
N VAL A 20 0.98 15.67 -5.42
CA VAL A 20 2.15 14.85 -5.78
C VAL A 20 2.69 14.22 -4.50
N ASP A 21 2.76 12.89 -4.47
CA ASP A 21 3.17 12.15 -3.27
C ASP A 21 3.69 10.76 -3.64
N ASN A 22 4.52 10.19 -2.79
CA ASN A 22 5.06 8.84 -2.93
C ASN A 22 4.20 7.78 -2.22
N ASP A 23 3.35 8.15 -1.25
CA ASP A 23 2.42 7.22 -0.62
C ASP A 23 1.06 7.18 -1.34
N LEU A 24 0.72 6.02 -1.90
CA LEU A 24 -0.59 5.80 -2.52
C LEU A 24 -1.76 6.10 -1.55
N GLY A 25 -1.59 5.89 -0.24
CA GLY A 25 -2.65 6.06 0.75
C GLY A 25 -3.15 7.49 0.89
N VAL A 26 -2.29 8.50 0.68
CA VAL A 26 -2.68 9.91 0.89
C VAL A 26 -3.71 10.40 -0.12
N PHE A 27 -3.82 9.74 -1.28
CA PHE A 27 -4.74 10.08 -2.35
C PHE A 27 -6.18 9.58 -2.13
N LEU A 28 -6.44 8.80 -1.08
CA LEU A 28 -7.77 8.25 -0.78
C LEU A 28 -8.93 9.26 -0.91
N PRO A 29 -8.81 10.51 -0.43
CA PRO A 29 -9.89 11.48 -0.53
C PRO A 29 -10.14 11.99 -1.96
N GLN A 30 -9.07 12.18 -2.76
CA GLN A 30 -9.15 12.69 -4.14
C GLN A 30 -8.21 11.92 -5.08
N PRO A 31 -8.52 10.66 -5.42
CA PRO A 31 -7.62 9.80 -6.18
C PRO A 31 -7.39 10.29 -7.61
N ASP A 32 -8.35 11.04 -8.15
CA ASP A 32 -8.30 11.54 -9.53
C ASP A 32 -7.42 12.80 -9.67
N ASN A 33 -6.94 13.36 -8.55
CA ASN A 33 -6.09 14.55 -8.50
C ASN A 33 -4.61 14.21 -8.23
N GLY A 34 -4.25 12.93 -8.21
CA GLY A 34 -2.93 12.49 -7.76
C GLY A 34 -1.93 12.19 -8.88
N ILE A 35 -0.66 12.55 -8.64
CA ILE A 35 0.53 12.04 -9.33
C ILE A 35 1.32 11.24 -8.30
N LEU A 36 1.31 9.91 -8.44
CA LEU A 36 2.17 9.06 -7.62
C LEU A 36 3.61 9.13 -8.15
N VAL A 37 4.58 9.29 -7.25
CA VAL A 37 6.02 9.30 -7.55
C VAL A 37 6.74 8.15 -6.86
N GLN A 38 7.97 7.87 -7.28
CA GLN A 38 8.80 6.86 -6.63
C GLN A 38 9.43 7.41 -5.34
N ASP A 39 9.76 6.51 -4.42
CA ASP A 39 10.54 6.87 -3.24
C ASP A 39 11.95 7.28 -3.65
N TYR A 40 12.41 8.43 -3.15
CA TYR A 40 13.82 8.80 -3.25
C TYR A 40 14.60 8.17 -2.09
N LEU A 41 15.39 7.14 -2.39
CA LEU A 41 16.16 6.40 -1.39
C LEU A 41 17.59 6.92 -1.19
N GLY A 42 17.94 8.05 -1.83
CA GLY A 42 19.29 8.58 -1.84
C GLY A 42 20.18 7.91 -2.90
N GLY A 43 21.08 8.70 -3.48
CA GLY A 43 21.98 8.26 -4.55
C GLY A 43 22.23 9.39 -5.55
N ALA A 44 23.49 9.59 -5.93
CA ALA A 44 23.87 10.56 -6.95
C ALA A 44 23.98 9.84 -8.30
N GLY A 45 22.95 9.98 -9.14
CA GLY A 45 22.97 9.57 -10.55
C GLY A 45 21.72 8.77 -10.96
N GLU A 46 21.08 9.20 -12.05
CA GLU A 46 19.95 8.57 -12.77
C GLU A 46 18.51 8.78 -12.24
N ASP A 47 18.29 9.47 -11.11
CA ASP A 47 16.92 9.84 -10.72
C ASP A 47 16.37 10.95 -11.64
N GLU A 48 15.31 10.62 -12.39
CA GLU A 48 14.61 11.54 -13.28
C GLU A 48 13.15 11.79 -12.83
N GLU A 49 12.75 11.44 -11.60
CA GLU A 49 11.35 11.50 -11.20
C GLU A 49 10.80 12.92 -11.22
N LEU A 50 11.58 13.91 -10.78
CA LEU A 50 11.17 15.32 -10.87
C LEU A 50 11.04 15.81 -12.33
N VAL A 51 11.87 15.30 -13.23
CA VAL A 51 11.78 15.61 -14.67
C VAL A 51 10.50 14.98 -15.26
N ARG A 52 10.18 13.75 -14.87
CA ARG A 52 8.92 13.09 -15.24
C ARG A 52 7.72 13.89 -14.75
N ILE A 53 7.74 14.37 -13.50
CA ILE A 53 6.67 15.20 -12.94
C ILE A 53 6.52 16.50 -13.74
N ALA A 54 7.63 17.18 -14.04
CA ALA A 54 7.60 18.43 -14.82
C ALA A 54 6.88 18.24 -16.17
N ARG A 55 7.19 17.17 -16.91
CA ARG A 55 6.51 16.84 -18.18
C ARG A 55 5.00 16.63 -18.00
N VAL A 56 4.59 15.94 -16.93
CA VAL A 56 3.16 15.76 -16.63
C VAL A 56 2.52 17.10 -16.31
N LEU A 57 3.17 17.96 -15.52
CA LEU A 57 2.63 19.28 -15.19
C LEU A 57 2.50 20.17 -16.43
N GLU A 58 3.44 20.09 -17.39
CA GLU A 58 3.36 20.78 -18.68
C GLU A 58 2.12 20.37 -19.48
N GLU A 59 1.80 19.07 -19.54
CA GLU A 59 0.58 18.57 -20.20
C GLU A 59 -0.70 19.15 -19.58
N LEU A 60 -0.69 19.47 -18.28
CA LEU A 60 -1.87 19.95 -17.54
C LEU A 60 -2.10 21.47 -17.65
N ILE A 61 -1.14 22.23 -18.19
CA ILE A 61 -1.20 23.71 -18.24
C ILE A 61 -2.48 24.18 -18.93
N LEU A 62 -2.79 23.60 -20.10
CA LEU A 62 -3.87 24.02 -20.99
C LEU A 62 -5.18 23.24 -20.79
N VAL A 63 -5.21 22.33 -19.83
CA VAL A 63 -6.38 21.47 -19.57
C VAL A 63 -7.33 22.17 -18.61
N GLU A 64 -8.62 22.23 -18.93
CA GLU A 64 -9.61 22.87 -18.05
C GLU A 64 -9.78 22.12 -16.72
N ASP A 65 -9.87 20.79 -16.78
CA ASP A 65 -9.93 19.91 -15.60
C ASP A 65 -8.79 18.88 -15.62
N VAL A 66 -7.84 19.03 -14.70
CA VAL A 66 -6.65 18.15 -14.61
C VAL A 66 -7.02 16.67 -14.46
N ARG A 67 -8.20 16.36 -13.91
CA ARG A 67 -8.64 14.98 -13.66
C ARG A 67 -8.92 14.21 -14.95
N ASP A 68 -9.19 14.89 -16.06
CA ASP A 68 -9.43 14.25 -17.35
C ASP A 68 -8.16 13.63 -17.93
N VAL A 69 -7.00 14.20 -17.60
CA VAL A 69 -5.68 13.64 -17.96
C VAL A 69 -5.19 12.67 -16.89
N LEU A 70 -5.31 13.02 -15.60
CA LEU A 70 -4.74 12.24 -14.51
C LEU A 70 -5.43 10.89 -14.29
N ARG A 71 -6.77 10.82 -14.42
CA ARG A 71 -7.54 9.57 -14.25
C ARG A 71 -7.02 8.43 -15.15
N PRO A 72 -7.00 8.57 -16.49
CA PRO A 72 -6.52 7.49 -17.35
C PRO A 72 -5.00 7.26 -17.23
N LYS A 73 -4.23 8.28 -16.86
CA LYS A 73 -2.76 8.19 -16.79
C LYS A 73 -2.26 7.44 -15.55
N PHE A 74 -2.89 7.63 -14.39
CA PHE A 74 -2.41 7.07 -13.12
C PHE A 74 -3.32 6.00 -12.50
N ASP A 75 -4.61 5.99 -12.85
CA ASP A 75 -5.59 4.99 -12.40
C ASP A 75 -5.59 4.77 -10.86
N LEU A 76 -5.33 5.84 -10.09
CA LEU A 76 -5.10 5.71 -8.65
C LEU A 76 -6.34 5.17 -7.91
N ARG A 77 -7.55 5.51 -8.38
CA ARG A 77 -8.80 5.01 -7.81
C ARG A 77 -8.87 3.48 -7.81
N ASN A 78 -8.56 2.84 -8.94
CA ASN A 78 -8.58 1.39 -9.02
C ASN A 78 -7.39 0.75 -8.30
N ARG A 79 -6.21 1.40 -8.30
CA ARG A 79 -5.05 0.95 -7.51
C ARG A 79 -5.34 0.95 -6.02
N LEU A 80 -6.02 1.99 -5.52
CA LEU A 80 -6.50 2.10 -4.16
C LEU A 80 -7.55 1.03 -3.85
N ALA A 81 -8.53 0.82 -4.72
CA ALA A 81 -9.52 -0.23 -4.55
C ALA A 81 -8.87 -1.63 -4.42
N ARG A 82 -7.86 -1.93 -5.25
CA ARG A 82 -7.07 -3.18 -5.15
C ARG A 82 -6.29 -3.26 -3.84
N ARG A 83 -5.64 -2.16 -3.40
CA ARG A 83 -4.90 -2.12 -2.13
C ARG A 83 -5.84 -2.34 -0.94
N LEU A 84 -7.00 -1.69 -0.92
CA LEU A 84 -7.99 -1.85 0.13
C LEU A 84 -8.62 -3.24 0.15
N ALA A 85 -8.92 -3.83 -1.00
CA ALA A 85 -9.39 -5.21 -1.09
C ALA A 85 -8.37 -6.18 -0.50
N ARG A 86 -7.08 -6.01 -0.86
CA ARG A 86 -5.99 -6.81 -0.30
C ARG A 86 -5.81 -6.60 1.21
N MET A 87 -5.98 -5.37 1.70
CA MET A 87 -5.93 -5.10 3.15
C MET A 87 -7.08 -5.78 3.90
N LYS A 88 -8.31 -5.76 3.35
CA LYS A 88 -9.46 -6.48 3.93
C LYS A 88 -9.27 -8.00 3.93
N GLU A 89 -8.60 -8.54 2.92
CA GLU A 89 -8.21 -9.96 2.94
C GLU A 89 -7.26 -10.23 4.11
N LEU A 90 -6.28 -9.35 4.35
CA LEU A 90 -5.30 -9.50 5.44
C LEU A 90 -5.88 -9.25 6.83
N GLU A 91 -6.89 -8.39 7.00
CA GLU A 91 -7.58 -8.18 8.30
C GLU A 91 -8.20 -9.48 8.86
N ASN A 92 -8.55 -10.42 7.98
CA ASN A 92 -9.16 -11.69 8.38
C ASN A 92 -8.14 -12.83 8.51
N VAL A 93 -6.84 -12.56 8.36
CA VAL A 93 -5.79 -13.57 8.44
C VAL A 93 -5.14 -13.52 9.82
N ASP A 94 -5.16 -14.66 10.51
CA ASP A 94 -4.41 -14.85 11.74
C ASP A 94 -2.89 -14.82 11.43
N CYS A 95 -2.09 -14.07 12.20
CA CYS A 95 -0.63 -14.03 12.01
C CYS A 95 0.00 -15.42 12.01
N ALA A 96 -0.54 -16.37 12.79
CA ALA A 96 -0.10 -17.75 12.76
C ALA A 96 -0.36 -18.40 11.40
N ASP A 97 -1.50 -18.12 10.76
CA ASP A 97 -1.82 -18.64 9.43
C ASP A 97 -0.86 -18.08 8.37
N MET A 98 -0.44 -16.80 8.48
CA MET A 98 0.59 -16.23 7.60
C MET A 98 1.94 -16.93 7.75
N VAL A 99 2.38 -17.15 9.00
CA VAL A 99 3.66 -17.81 9.29
C VAL A 99 3.63 -19.26 8.82
N VAL A 100 2.54 -19.98 9.08
CA VAL A 100 2.35 -21.35 8.61
C VAL A 100 2.35 -21.40 7.08
N ALA A 101 1.64 -20.50 6.40
CA ALA A 101 1.62 -20.45 4.94
C ALA A 101 3.01 -20.16 4.34
N PHE A 102 3.80 -19.29 4.99
CA PHE A 102 5.19 -19.05 4.61
C PHE A 102 6.05 -20.30 4.81
N MET A 103 5.96 -20.95 5.98
CA MET A 103 6.68 -22.20 6.26
C MET A 103 6.30 -23.30 5.26
N GLU A 104 5.01 -23.46 4.92
CA GLU A 104 4.57 -24.40 3.90
C GLU A 104 5.22 -24.12 2.54
N LYS A 105 5.28 -22.86 2.10
CA LYS A 105 5.95 -22.48 0.83
C LYS A 105 7.43 -22.85 0.84
N VAL A 106 8.14 -22.54 1.92
CA VAL A 106 9.58 -22.86 2.06
C VAL A 106 9.80 -24.37 2.04
N VAL A 107 8.98 -25.13 2.79
CA VAL A 107 9.09 -26.59 2.86
C VAL A 107 8.74 -27.23 1.51
N LEU A 108 7.71 -26.76 0.81
CA LEU A 108 7.38 -27.25 -0.54
C LEU A 108 8.52 -27.03 -1.53
N GLN A 109 9.24 -25.91 -1.44
CA GLN A 109 10.39 -25.64 -2.31
C GLN A 109 11.63 -26.46 -1.95
N LYS A 110 11.91 -26.67 -0.66
CA LYS A 110 13.18 -27.26 -0.19
C LYS A 110 13.09 -28.75 0.10
N ASN A 111 11.96 -29.24 0.59
CA ASN A 111 11.72 -30.63 0.93
C ASN A 111 10.21 -30.98 0.89
N PRO A 112 9.63 -31.16 -0.30
CA PRO A 112 8.20 -31.39 -0.47
C PRO A 112 7.70 -32.63 0.28
N ALA A 113 8.55 -33.66 0.49
CA ALA A 113 8.20 -34.86 1.25
C ALA A 113 7.90 -34.56 2.73
N ALA A 114 8.38 -33.44 3.28
CA ALA A 114 8.15 -33.05 4.66
C ALA A 114 6.82 -32.30 4.90
N ILE A 115 6.07 -31.91 3.85
CA ILE A 115 4.89 -31.06 3.98
C ILE A 115 3.78 -31.69 4.84
N LEU A 116 3.60 -33.00 4.74
CA LEU A 116 2.60 -33.73 5.53
C LEU A 116 2.95 -33.73 7.03
N ARG A 117 4.25 -33.87 7.36
CA ARG A 117 4.73 -33.78 8.74
C ARG A 117 4.56 -32.37 9.31
N LEU A 118 4.88 -31.33 8.52
CA LEU A 118 4.65 -29.94 8.93
C LEU A 118 3.16 -29.69 9.23
N ARG A 119 2.26 -30.07 8.31
CA ARG A 119 0.81 -29.94 8.50
C ARG A 119 0.30 -30.68 9.74
N GLN A 120 0.84 -31.87 10.01
CA GLN A 120 0.49 -32.63 11.19
C GLN A 120 0.95 -31.93 12.48
N LEU A 121 2.17 -31.39 12.49
CA LEU A 121 2.74 -30.65 13.63
C LEU A 121 1.96 -29.36 13.92
N VAL A 122 1.61 -28.59 12.88
CA VAL A 122 0.81 -27.37 13.02
C VAL A 122 -0.57 -27.69 13.61
N ARG A 123 -1.20 -28.77 13.15
CA ARG A 123 -2.49 -29.24 13.71
C ARG A 123 -2.38 -29.68 15.17
N SER A 124 -1.33 -30.42 15.53
CA SER A 124 -1.16 -30.91 16.91
C SER A 124 -0.82 -29.79 17.89
N GLN A 125 -0.19 -28.72 17.41
CA GLN A 125 0.19 -27.55 18.22
C GLN A 125 -0.74 -26.34 18.03
N ARG A 126 -2.00 -26.56 17.65
CA ARG A 126 -2.97 -25.47 17.37
C ARG A 126 -3.10 -24.45 18.52
N HIS A 127 -2.92 -24.90 19.77
CA HIS A 127 -2.94 -24.01 20.93
C HIS A 127 -1.75 -23.05 20.94
N PHE A 128 -0.53 -23.55 20.73
CA PHE A 128 0.67 -22.73 20.63
C PHE A 128 0.52 -21.68 19.53
N TRP A 129 0.01 -22.07 18.35
CA TRP A 129 -0.16 -21.14 17.24
C TRP A 129 -1.18 -20.03 17.53
N ARG A 130 -2.26 -20.31 18.28
CA ARG A 130 -3.19 -19.26 18.73
C ARG A 130 -2.57 -18.30 19.75
N GLU A 131 -1.78 -18.83 20.70
CA GLU A 131 -1.08 -18.00 21.68
C GLU A 131 0.03 -17.16 21.01
N PHE A 132 0.74 -17.74 20.06
CA PHE A 132 1.78 -17.06 19.29
C PHE A 132 1.25 -15.79 18.62
N SER A 133 0.04 -15.83 18.05
CA SER A 133 -0.60 -14.66 17.46
C SER A 133 -0.93 -13.59 18.49
N ALA A 134 -1.28 -13.96 19.72
CA ALA A 134 -1.50 -13.03 20.82
C ALA A 134 -0.20 -12.47 21.42
N MET A 135 0.94 -13.13 21.20
CA MET A 135 2.26 -12.67 21.64
C MET A 135 2.86 -11.62 20.73
N ILE A 136 2.38 -11.49 19.49
CA ILE A 136 2.80 -10.44 18.57
C ILE A 136 1.97 -9.19 18.90
N PRO A 137 2.57 -8.12 19.45
CA PRO A 137 1.82 -6.91 19.72
C PRO A 137 1.32 -6.32 18.40
N GLU A 138 0.04 -5.96 18.36
CA GLU A 138 -0.52 -5.12 17.29
C GLU A 138 0.38 -3.88 17.12
N PRO A 139 0.74 -3.48 15.90
CA PRO A 139 1.54 -2.29 15.69
C PRO A 139 0.80 -1.09 16.29
N VAL A 140 1.30 -0.61 17.43
CA VAL A 140 0.76 0.58 18.10
C VAL A 140 0.93 1.73 17.12
N ALA A 141 -0.19 2.27 16.62
CA ALA A 141 -0.13 3.46 15.78
C ALA A 141 0.65 4.53 16.54
N PRO A 142 1.67 5.18 15.93
CA PRO A 142 2.46 6.18 16.63
C PRO A 142 1.50 7.21 17.22
N SER A 143 1.52 7.28 18.55
CA SER A 143 0.73 8.20 19.35
C SER A 143 0.94 9.60 18.78
N THR A 144 -0.16 10.21 18.34
CA THR A 144 -0.25 11.62 17.96
C THR A 144 0.26 12.48 19.12
N LEU A 145 1.55 12.76 19.10
CA LEU A 145 2.16 13.91 19.76
C LEU A 145 2.17 15.03 18.73
N PHE A 146 1.03 15.70 18.61
CA PHE A 146 0.92 17.10 18.20
C PHE A 146 -0.14 17.75 19.08
#